data_AF-A0A4Q3KRA4-F1
#
_entry.id   AF-A0A4Q3KRA4-F1
#
_cell.length_a   1.000
_cell.length_b   1.000
_cell.length_c   1.000
_cell.angle_alpha   90.00
_cell.angle_beta   90.00
_cell.angle_gamma   90.00
#
_symmetry.space_group_name_H-M   'P 1'
#
loop_
_entity.id
_entity.type
_entity.pdbx_description
1 polymer ?
#
loop_
_entity_poly.entity_id
_entity_poly.type
_entity_poly.pdbx_seq_one_letter_code
_entity_poly.pdbx_strand_id
1 'polypeptide(L)'
;MALAQLDAYGIQDTYLTDDPVISFWRNKTKAYTNFAKESLHCVWNNSVGFGQRSTAILPRTGDLVSNMWLEIDLPDLSGYVATPNTATRIRWVNAVALILISSIQLDVGSTRLDRYPGFYANLWSE
;
A
#
# COMPACT_ATOMS: atom_id res chain seq x y z
N MET A 1 -4.95 -13.27 -48.16
CA MET A 1 -3.56 -13.42 -47.69
C MET A 1 -3.47 -14.14 -46.34
N ALA A 2 -4.36 -13.90 -45.36
CA ALA A 2 -4.30 -14.57 -44.04
C ALA A 2 -4.51 -16.10 -44.07
N LEU A 3 -5.32 -16.63 -45.00
CA LEU A 3 -5.54 -18.09 -45.10
C LEU A 3 -4.32 -18.83 -45.68
N ALA A 4 -3.62 -18.23 -46.65
CA ALA A 4 -2.43 -18.83 -47.25
C ALA A 4 -1.25 -18.90 -46.26
N GLN A 5 -1.21 -18.00 -45.28
CA GLN A 5 -0.23 -18.03 -44.20
C GLN A 5 -0.49 -19.19 -43.23
N LEU A 6 -1.75 -19.61 -43.06
CA LEU A 6 -2.08 -20.78 -42.26
C LEU A 6 -1.70 -22.09 -42.98
N ASP A 7 -1.68 -22.11 -44.32
CA ASP A 7 -1.32 -23.30 -45.10
C ASP A 7 0.20 -23.55 -45.17
N ALA A 8 0.99 -22.51 -44.94
CA ALA A 8 2.45 -22.57 -44.90
C ALA A 8 2.99 -23.07 -43.55
N TYR A 9 2.66 -24.31 -43.15
CA TYR A 9 3.24 -24.95 -41.95
C TYR A 9 4.64 -25.49 -42.23
N GLY A 10 5.60 -25.14 -41.36
CA GLY A 10 6.99 -25.62 -41.43
C GLY A 10 7.36 -26.53 -40.26
N ILE A 11 8.44 -27.30 -40.40
CA ILE A 11 9.01 -28.17 -39.33
C ILE A 11 9.38 -27.37 -38.06
N GLN A 12 9.58 -26.06 -38.17
CA GLN A 12 9.87 -25.20 -37.03
C GLN A 12 8.64 -24.89 -36.16
N ASP A 13 7.43 -25.02 -36.71
CA ASP A 13 6.17 -24.76 -35.98
C ASP A 13 5.85 -25.88 -34.98
N THR A 14 6.50 -27.05 -35.11
CA THR A 14 6.40 -28.17 -34.17
C THR A 14 6.76 -27.78 -32.73
N TYR A 15 7.66 -26.80 -32.54
CA TYR A 15 8.04 -26.34 -31.20
C TYR A 15 7.13 -25.25 -30.62
N LEU A 16 6.23 -24.69 -31.43
CA LEU A 16 5.47 -23.48 -31.08
C LEU A 16 3.96 -23.72 -31.04
N THR A 17 3.42 -24.58 -31.89
CA THR A 17 1.97 -24.77 -32.06
C THR A 17 1.52 -26.22 -32.14
N ASP A 18 2.44 -27.20 -32.14
CA ASP A 18 2.08 -28.61 -32.07
C ASP A 18 1.76 -29.00 -30.61
N ASP A 19 0.57 -29.55 -30.39
CA ASP A 19 -0.11 -29.71 -29.10
C ASP A 19 -0.21 -28.44 -28.22
N PRO A 20 -1.00 -27.42 -28.62
CA PRO A 20 -1.07 -26.16 -27.92
C PRO A 20 -1.78 -26.29 -26.56
N VAL A 21 -1.01 -26.14 -25.47
CA VAL A 21 -1.52 -26.18 -24.08
C VAL A 21 -2.32 -24.92 -23.71
N ILE A 22 -2.08 -23.81 -24.40
CA ILE A 22 -2.75 -22.52 -24.18
C ILE A 22 -3.39 -22.00 -25.47
N SER A 23 -4.47 -21.23 -25.34
CA SER A 23 -5.13 -20.56 -26.46
C SER A 23 -5.38 -19.10 -26.10
N PHE A 24 -5.07 -18.19 -27.03
CA PHE A 24 -5.34 -16.76 -26.88
C PHE A 24 -6.82 -16.41 -27.04
N TRP A 25 -7.63 -17.33 -27.59
CA TRP A 25 -9.03 -17.10 -27.93
C TRP A 25 -10.00 -17.63 -26.87
N ARG A 26 -9.51 -18.41 -25.89
CA ARG A 26 -10.33 -18.97 -24.81
C ARG A 26 -9.68 -18.74 -23.45
N ASN A 27 -10.21 -17.80 -22.70
CA ASN A 27 -9.77 -17.57 -21.33
C ASN A 27 -10.37 -18.64 -20.40
N LYS A 28 -9.52 -19.36 -19.66
CA LYS A 28 -9.95 -20.28 -18.60
C LYS A 28 -9.78 -19.55 -17.27
N THR A 29 -10.90 -19.26 -16.61
CA THR A 29 -10.86 -18.74 -15.24
C THR A 29 -10.53 -19.88 -14.27
N LYS A 30 -9.69 -19.61 -13.27
CA LYS A 30 -9.47 -20.52 -12.15
C LYS A 30 -10.56 -20.27 -11.11
N ALA A 31 -11.12 -21.33 -10.55
CA ALA A 31 -12.01 -21.20 -9.40
C ALA A 31 -11.22 -20.61 -8.21
N TYR A 32 -11.86 -19.73 -7.44
CA TYR A 32 -11.31 -19.16 -6.23
C TYR A 32 -12.07 -19.67 -5.00
N THR A 33 -11.41 -19.73 -3.85
CA THR A 33 -12.07 -19.99 -2.57
C THR A 33 -12.87 -18.75 -2.15
N ASN A 34 -14.08 -18.93 -1.63
CA ASN A 34 -14.88 -17.81 -1.13
C ASN A 34 -14.15 -17.10 0.01
N PHE A 35 -14.05 -15.77 -0.06
CA PHE A 35 -13.51 -14.93 1.00
C PHE A 35 -14.28 -13.61 1.05
N ALA A 36 -14.26 -12.95 2.21
CA ALA A 36 -14.76 -11.59 2.40
C ALA A 36 -13.63 -10.71 2.93
N LYS A 37 -13.70 -9.41 2.64
CA LYS A 37 -12.76 -8.41 3.16
C LYS A 37 -13.56 -7.32 3.84
N GLU A 38 -13.11 -6.94 5.04
CA GLU A 38 -13.66 -5.84 5.82
C GLU A 38 -12.50 -4.99 6.35
N SER A 39 -12.73 -3.68 6.41
CA SER A 39 -11.79 -2.73 7.01
C SER A 39 -12.24 -2.44 8.44
N LEU A 40 -11.30 -2.52 9.38
CA LEU A 40 -11.57 -2.28 10.80
C LEU A 40 -10.70 -1.14 11.31
N HIS A 41 -11.30 -0.24 12.08
CA HIS A 41 -10.57 0.84 12.75
C HIS A 41 -9.84 0.29 13.98
N CYS A 42 -8.54 0.57 14.08
CA CYS A 42 -7.71 0.18 15.23
C CYS A 42 -7.64 1.32 16.24
N VAL A 43 -7.73 0.98 17.54
CA VAL A 43 -7.65 1.97 18.61
C VAL A 43 -6.20 2.09 19.09
N TRP A 44 -5.75 3.33 19.29
CA TRP A 44 -4.43 3.64 19.85
C TRP A 44 -4.42 3.40 21.36
N ASN A 45 -3.38 2.73 21.86
CA ASN A 45 -3.23 2.47 23.29
C ASN A 45 -2.68 3.67 24.06
N ASN A 46 -1.94 4.55 23.38
CA ASN A 46 -1.26 5.71 23.97
C ASN A 46 -1.80 7.01 23.38
N SER A 47 -1.54 8.12 24.07
CA SER A 47 -1.82 9.46 23.54
C SER A 47 -1.06 9.67 22.23
N VAL A 48 -1.79 10.05 21.19
CA VAL A 48 -1.23 10.37 19.87
C VAL A 48 -0.83 11.83 19.84
N GLY A 49 0.38 12.12 19.39
CA GLY A 49 0.90 13.49 19.30
C GLY A 49 2.23 13.56 18.56
N PHE A 50 2.65 14.78 18.20
CA PHE A 50 3.91 15.01 17.49
C PHE A 50 5.11 14.59 18.35
N GLY A 51 6.06 13.86 17.73
CA GLY A 51 7.27 13.38 18.39
C GLY A 51 7.05 12.21 19.38
N GLN A 52 5.82 11.72 19.52
CA GLN A 52 5.49 10.60 20.40
C GLN A 52 5.43 9.29 19.62
N ARG A 53 5.79 8.18 20.29
CA ARG A 53 5.60 6.83 19.76
C ARG A 53 4.25 6.28 20.22
N SER A 54 3.33 6.17 19.29
CA SER A 54 2.02 5.56 19.52
C SER A 54 2.00 4.11 19.02
N THR A 55 1.31 3.23 19.74
CA THR A 55 1.16 1.82 19.37
C THR A 55 -0.32 1.45 19.39
N ALA A 56 -0.72 0.62 18.44
CA ALA A 56 -2.06 0.03 18.35
C ALA A 56 -1.91 -1.48 18.22
N ILE A 57 -2.79 -2.23 18.89
CA ILE A 57 -2.84 -3.69 18.78
C ILE A 57 -3.87 -4.04 17.73
N LEU A 58 -3.47 -4.85 16.73
CA LEU A 58 -4.39 -5.31 15.70
C LEU A 58 -5.46 -6.25 16.31
N PRO A 59 -6.75 -5.98 16.09
CA PRO A 59 -7.81 -6.85 16.57
C PRO A 59 -7.81 -8.19 15.83
N ARG A 60 -8.16 -9.27 16.53
CA ARG A 60 -8.19 -10.63 15.97
C ARG A 60 -9.56 -10.97 15.41
N THR A 61 -10.05 -10.15 14.48
CA THR A 61 -11.40 -10.26 13.91
C THR A 61 -11.45 -11.12 12.63
N GLY A 62 -10.29 -11.45 12.05
CA GLY A 62 -10.21 -12.30 10.85
C GLY A 62 -8.94 -13.13 10.78
N ASP A 63 -8.85 -13.97 9.74
CA ASP A 63 -7.73 -14.91 9.57
C ASP A 63 -6.49 -14.27 8.95
N LEU A 64 -6.70 -13.33 8.01
CA LEU A 64 -5.63 -12.67 7.25
C LEU A 64 -5.77 -11.15 7.32
N VAL A 65 -4.63 -10.47 7.44
CA VAL A 65 -4.50 -9.02 7.31
C VAL A 65 -3.75 -8.73 6.02
N SER A 66 -4.30 -7.86 5.17
CA SER A 66 -3.64 -7.45 3.92
C SER A 66 -3.07 -6.04 4.01
N ASN A 67 -3.93 -5.03 3.95
CA ASN A 67 -3.53 -3.63 3.82
C ASN A 67 -3.86 -2.90 5.12
N MET A 68 -2.97 -2.00 5.52
CA MET A 68 -3.17 -1.10 6.65
C MET A 68 -3.02 0.33 6.16
N TRP A 69 -3.89 1.20 6.65
CA TRP A 69 -3.85 2.63 6.35
C TRP A 69 -3.73 3.41 7.66
N LEU A 70 -2.99 4.51 7.60
CA LEU A 70 -2.85 5.45 8.69
C LEU A 70 -3.64 6.71 8.33
N GLU A 71 -4.70 6.97 9.08
CA GLU A 71 -5.47 8.21 9.02
C GLU A 71 -4.90 9.21 10.03
N ILE A 72 -4.72 10.46 9.61
CA ILE A 72 -4.13 11.52 10.43
C ILE A 72 -5.00 12.76 10.34
N ASP A 73 -5.59 13.14 11.46
CA ASP A 73 -6.28 14.42 11.60
C ASP A 73 -5.26 15.51 11.97
N LEU A 74 -5.15 16.53 11.11
CA LEU A 74 -4.27 17.67 11.34
C LEU A 74 -5.01 18.76 12.13
N PRO A 75 -4.39 19.36 13.16
CA PRO A 75 -5.00 20.47 13.88
C PRO A 75 -5.09 21.72 13.00
N ASP A 76 -6.10 22.55 13.27
CA ASP A 76 -6.25 23.85 12.60
C ASP A 76 -5.10 24.79 13.01
N LEU A 77 -4.58 25.52 12.03
CA LEU A 77 -3.48 26.46 12.19
C LEU A 77 -3.95 27.90 12.47
N SER A 78 -5.25 28.18 12.41
CA SER A 78 -5.85 29.51 12.54
C SER A 78 -5.51 30.25 13.84
N GLY A 79 -5.23 29.53 14.93
CA GLY A 79 -4.90 30.10 16.25
C GLY A 79 -3.42 30.44 16.47
N TYR A 80 -2.53 30.07 15.54
CA TYR A 80 -1.09 30.30 15.72
C TYR A 80 -0.68 31.64 15.08
N VAL A 81 -0.33 32.61 15.91
CA VAL A 81 0.20 33.90 15.46
C VAL A 81 1.73 33.82 15.45
N ALA A 82 2.32 33.85 14.24
CA ALA A 82 3.75 34.03 14.09
C ALA A 82 4.08 35.51 14.36
N THR A 83 4.45 35.83 15.61
CA THR A 83 5.05 37.08 16.10
C THR A 83 4.36 38.38 15.63
N PRO A 84 3.88 39.26 16.52
CA PRO A 84 2.95 40.35 16.20
C PRO A 84 3.42 41.43 15.21
N ASN A 85 4.63 41.34 14.63
CA ASN A 85 5.22 42.39 13.80
C ASN A 85 5.78 41.92 12.44
N THR A 86 5.43 40.72 11.99
CA THR A 86 5.78 40.24 10.64
C THR A 86 4.62 39.43 10.10
N ALA A 87 4.19 39.71 8.87
CA ALA A 87 3.11 38.99 8.20
C ALA A 87 3.54 37.57 7.82
N THR A 88 3.83 36.73 8.80
CA THR A 88 4.28 35.36 8.62
C THR A 88 3.05 34.45 8.54
N ARG A 89 2.86 33.83 7.37
CA ARG A 89 1.81 32.82 7.16
C ARG A 89 2.31 31.47 7.66
N ILE A 90 1.57 30.84 8.57
CA ILE A 90 1.85 29.47 9.01
C ILE A 90 1.14 28.51 8.05
N ARG A 91 1.88 27.51 7.59
CA ARG A 91 1.37 26.45 6.72
C ARG A 91 2.01 25.12 7.08
N TRP A 92 1.33 24.04 6.76
CA TRP A 92 1.93 22.71 6.77
C TRP A 92 3.01 22.58 5.68
N VAL A 93 3.99 21.73 5.96
CA VAL A 93 5.03 21.36 5.00
C VAL A 93 4.40 20.54 3.88
N ASN A 94 4.97 20.59 2.67
CA ASN A 94 4.53 19.74 1.57
C ASN A 94 4.70 18.26 1.97
N ALA A 95 3.79 17.40 1.54
CA ALA A 95 3.82 15.97 1.90
C ALA A 95 3.87 15.73 3.43
N VAL A 96 3.14 16.54 4.21
CA VAL A 96 3.11 16.48 5.68
C VAL A 96 2.90 15.06 6.23
N ALA A 97 2.02 14.27 5.62
CA ALA A 97 1.76 12.89 6.05
C ALA A 97 3.00 11.98 6.01
N LEU A 98 3.88 12.15 5.02
CA LEU A 98 5.12 11.37 4.90
C LEU A 98 6.18 11.84 5.91
N ILE A 99 6.27 13.16 6.12
CA ILE A 99 7.26 13.77 7.02
C ILE A 99 6.91 13.54 8.49
N LEU A 100 5.62 13.48 8.83
CA LEU A 100 5.16 13.22 10.20
C LEU A 100 5.59 11.86 10.74
N ILE A 101 5.82 10.90 9.84
CA ILE A 101 6.19 9.54 10.19
C ILE A 101 7.71 9.45 10.29
N SER A 102 8.24 9.26 11.50
CA SER A 102 9.68 9.02 11.68
C SER A 102 10.05 7.58 11.31
N SER A 103 9.30 6.60 11.83
CA SER A 103 9.40 5.19 11.46
C SER A 103 8.15 4.43 11.85
N ILE A 104 7.79 3.44 11.04
CA ILE A 104 6.74 2.45 11.31
C ILE A 104 7.43 1.14 11.69
N GLN A 105 6.90 0.44 12.69
CA GLN A 105 7.43 -0.84 13.17
C GLN A 105 6.29 -1.85 13.27
N LEU A 106 6.50 -3.05 12.76
CA LEU A 106 5.58 -4.17 12.87
C LEU A 106 6.17 -5.22 13.82
N ASP A 107 5.47 -5.45 14.92
CA ASP A 107 5.86 -6.41 15.95
C ASP A 107 4.85 -7.56 15.97
N VAL A 108 5.36 -8.81 16.05
CA VAL A 108 4.53 -10.01 16.17
C VAL A 108 4.97 -10.74 17.43
N GLY A 109 4.10 -10.76 18.44
CA GLY A 109 4.47 -11.30 19.76
C GLY A 109 5.54 -10.45 20.43
N SER A 110 6.68 -11.07 20.75
CA SER A 110 7.83 -10.40 21.40
C SER A 110 8.96 -10.05 20.45
N THR A 111 8.79 -10.28 19.14
CA THR A 111 9.83 -10.03 18.14
C THR A 111 9.42 -8.91 17.20
N ARG A 112 10.40 -8.07 16.88
CA ARG A 112 10.27 -7.09 15.81
C ARG A 112 10.43 -7.81 14.48
N LEU A 113 9.37 -7.81 13.67
CA LEU A 113 9.41 -8.39 12.34
C LEU A 113 10.09 -7.43 11.38
N ASP A 114 9.61 -6.18 11.35
CA ASP A 114 10.11 -5.18 10.41
C ASP A 114 10.04 -3.76 10.97
N ARG A 115 10.88 -2.87 10.42
CA ARG A 115 10.86 -1.44 10.69
C ARG A 115 11.19 -0.66 9.43
N TYR A 116 10.24 0.16 9.00
CA TYR A 116 10.39 1.07 7.88
C TYR A 116 10.58 2.52 8.35
N PRO A 117 11.72 3.17 8.03
CA PRO A 117 11.89 4.59 8.25
C PRO A 117 10.99 5.40 7.31
N GLY A 118 10.48 6.55 7.77
CA GLY A 118 9.63 7.43 6.96
C GLY A 118 10.29 7.98 5.70
N PHE A 119 11.63 8.11 5.71
CA PHE A 119 12.39 8.52 4.53
C PHE A 119 12.17 7.59 3.32
N TYR A 120 12.00 6.28 3.53
CA TYR A 120 11.74 5.34 2.44
C TYR A 120 10.38 5.56 1.79
N ALA A 121 9.38 6.00 2.57
CA ALA A 121 8.07 6.33 2.01
C ALA A 121 8.17 7.53 1.06
N ASN A 122 9.01 8.52 1.38
CA ASN A 122 9.28 9.65 0.49
C ASN A 122 9.99 9.21 -0.79
N LEU A 123 11.01 8.37 -0.68
CA LEU A 123 11.75 7.84 -1.83
C LEU A 123 10.85 7.03 -2.79
N TRP A 124 9.87 6.30 -2.26
CA TRP A 124 8.94 5.53 -3.10
C TRP A 124 7.89 6.42 -3.80
N SER A 125 7.66 7.63 -3.28
CA SER A 125 6.71 8.59 -3.88
C SER A 125 7.32 9.47 -4.98
N GLU A 126 8.64 9.48 -5.08
CA GLU A 126 9.42 10.16 -6.13
C GLU A 126 9.56 9.28 -7.38
#